data_AF-A0A7Z0KXW7-F1
#
_entry.id   AF-A0A7Z0KXW7-F1
#
_cell.length_a   1.000
_cell.length_b   1.000
_cell.length_c   1.000
_cell.angle_alpha   90.00
_cell.angle_beta   90.00
_cell.angle_gamma   90.00
#
_symmetry.space_group_name_H-M   'P 1'
#
loop_
_entity.id
_entity.type
_entity.pdbx_description
1 polymer ?
#
loop_
_entity_poly.entity_id
_entity_poly.type
_entity_poly.pdbx_seq_one_letter_code
_entity_poly.pdbx_strand_id
1 'polypeptide(L)'
;MLTNSYNSYNSYNSYNSYNSYGASNSYAGLDGGADPSLAAALMAARDGIIDGAVPAPQAPAPQPLGPACKLRRLEPHFALSVLLFEALEALAVTAGSDCATPHATLAARQSDGALEPLLRMDRPSDADFAAELALIEGYGDLRSERLPEILVQRGSLVPFFAAILHLNPLHAPATALVLDLTQELATAVVQRVKLVFSAPRPHMLDDRLQPVIACPAHGAYPSGHATQAFALATVLDMLCRDASPAAQTLPDADSQLYRMAARIAVNRTVAGVHFPVDSAVGALLGVTLGRWMAARAGLVGGTCPALAFNGGHWGDSAQGGSRDFHLPRLVEVMSATDPCLSTLADVPVTSAPMISDLWDQAQQEWGRRWS
;
A
#
# COMPACT_ATOMS: atom_id res chain seq x y z
N MET A 1 -30.79 -0.12 -32.57
CA MET A 1 -31.19 -0.41 -31.17
C MET A 1 -30.62 -1.79 -30.86
N LEU A 2 -29.61 -2.03 -30.03
CA LEU A 2 -29.11 -1.44 -28.78
C LEU A 2 -27.57 -1.61 -28.79
N THR A 3 -26.74 -0.57 -28.88
CA THR A 3 -26.06 0.19 -27.81
C THR A 3 -25.42 -0.61 -26.65
N ASN A 4 -24.09 -0.56 -26.62
CA ASN A 4 -23.18 -0.42 -25.46
C ASN A 4 -23.40 -1.28 -24.20
N SER A 5 -22.62 -2.35 -24.05
CA SER A 5 -22.43 -3.02 -22.75
C SER A 5 -21.00 -3.54 -22.48
N TYR A 6 -19.97 -3.15 -23.25
CA TYR A 6 -18.63 -3.74 -23.13
C TYR A 6 -17.57 -2.91 -22.39
N ASN A 7 -17.94 -1.84 -21.68
CA ASN A 7 -16.96 -0.97 -20.99
C ASN A 7 -17.05 -0.95 -19.45
N SER A 8 -17.78 -1.87 -18.80
CA SER A 8 -17.97 -1.83 -17.34
C SER A 8 -17.11 -2.78 -16.50
N TYR A 9 -16.28 -3.65 -17.09
CA TYR A 9 -15.66 -4.77 -16.34
C TYR A 9 -14.15 -4.67 -16.10
N ASN A 10 -13.51 -3.54 -16.40
CA ASN A 10 -12.09 -3.32 -16.09
C ASN A 10 -11.84 -2.22 -15.03
N SER A 11 -12.90 -1.75 -14.35
CA SER A 11 -12.87 -0.60 -13.44
C SER A 11 -12.44 -0.90 -12.00
N TYR A 12 -12.34 -2.16 -11.59
CA TYR A 12 -12.19 -2.47 -10.15
C TYR A 12 -10.77 -2.35 -9.60
N ASN A 13 -9.72 -2.39 -10.44
CA ASN A 13 -8.34 -2.12 -10.02
C ASN A 13 -7.94 -0.65 -10.26
N SER A 14 -8.64 0.05 -11.14
CA SER A 14 -8.43 1.48 -11.35
C SER A 14 -8.98 2.32 -10.19
N TYR A 15 -9.82 1.79 -9.29
CA TYR A 15 -10.34 2.57 -8.16
C TYR A 15 -9.29 2.96 -7.11
N ASN A 16 -8.19 2.20 -6.95
CA ASN A 16 -7.11 2.63 -6.07
C ASN A 16 -6.33 3.80 -6.68
N SER A 17 -6.00 3.72 -7.97
CA SER A 17 -5.37 4.85 -8.65
C SER A 17 -6.33 6.05 -8.72
N TYR A 18 -7.62 5.87 -9.06
CA TYR A 18 -8.64 6.92 -9.13
C TYR A 18 -8.96 7.60 -7.78
N ASN A 19 -8.70 6.97 -6.62
CA ASN A 19 -9.03 7.59 -5.33
C ASN A 19 -8.02 8.64 -4.85
N SER A 20 -6.78 8.66 -5.35
CA SER A 20 -5.92 9.84 -5.18
C SER A 20 -6.45 11.04 -5.98
N TYR A 21 -7.11 10.79 -7.13
CA TYR A 21 -7.72 11.85 -7.94
C TYR A 21 -8.97 12.46 -7.29
N GLY A 22 -9.71 11.71 -6.47
CA GLY A 22 -10.92 12.21 -5.81
C GLY A 22 -10.66 13.26 -4.71
N ALA A 23 -9.53 13.14 -3.99
CA ALA A 23 -9.16 14.08 -2.93
C ALA A 23 -8.39 15.31 -3.45
N SER A 24 -7.77 15.22 -4.63
CA SER A 24 -7.11 16.34 -5.29
C SER A 24 -8.06 17.18 -6.18
N ASN A 25 -9.30 16.74 -6.38
CA ASN A 25 -10.24 17.40 -7.30
C ASN A 25 -10.91 18.67 -6.75
N SER A 26 -10.50 19.16 -5.57
CA SER A 26 -10.91 20.49 -5.09
C SER A 26 -10.16 21.63 -5.78
N TYR A 27 -9.22 21.34 -6.70
CA TYR A 27 -8.60 22.30 -7.62
C TYR A 27 -9.26 22.31 -9.02
N ALA A 28 -10.58 22.09 -9.09
CA ALA A 28 -11.40 22.10 -10.30
C ALA A 28 -11.46 23.44 -11.09
N GLY A 29 -10.58 24.40 -10.79
CA GLY A 29 -10.44 25.65 -11.55
C GLY A 29 -9.33 25.65 -12.60
N LEU A 30 -8.46 24.63 -12.61
CA LEU A 30 -7.30 24.53 -13.50
C LEU A 30 -7.23 23.20 -14.28
N ASP A 31 -8.22 22.32 -14.11
CA ASP A 31 -8.30 21.10 -14.90
C ASP A 31 -8.66 21.48 -16.34
N GLY A 32 -7.72 21.24 -17.25
CA GLY A 32 -7.73 21.65 -18.65
C GLY A 32 -8.77 20.95 -19.52
N GLY A 33 -9.98 20.76 -19.02
CA GLY A 33 -11.15 20.64 -19.88
C GLY A 33 -11.21 21.91 -20.72
N ALA A 34 -10.90 21.79 -22.02
CA ALA A 34 -10.89 22.92 -22.93
C ALA A 34 -12.30 23.48 -23.07
N ASP A 35 -12.70 24.36 -22.14
CA ASP A 35 -13.89 25.17 -22.26
C ASP A 35 -13.67 26.14 -23.43
N PRO A 36 -14.36 25.98 -24.56
CA PRO A 36 -14.15 26.83 -25.72
C PRO A 36 -14.45 28.30 -25.41
N SER A 37 -15.32 28.57 -24.43
CA SER A 37 -15.64 29.93 -23.98
C SER A 37 -14.50 30.54 -23.19
N LEU A 38 -13.83 29.77 -22.32
CA LEU A 38 -12.62 30.21 -21.61
C LEU A 38 -11.48 30.48 -22.61
N ALA A 39 -11.27 29.58 -23.57
CA ALA A 39 -10.26 29.77 -24.60
C ALA A 39 -10.50 31.06 -25.41
N ALA A 40 -11.75 31.29 -25.85
CA ALA A 40 -12.12 32.51 -26.56
C ALA A 40 -11.95 33.77 -25.70
N ALA A 41 -12.31 33.71 -24.41
CA ALA A 41 -12.14 34.81 -23.47
C ALA A 41 -10.65 35.14 -23.25
N LEU A 42 -9.79 34.13 -23.09
CA LEU A 42 -8.34 34.30 -22.95
C LEU A 42 -7.72 34.92 -24.21
N MET A 43 -8.18 34.52 -25.41
CA MET A 43 -7.76 35.12 -26.67
C MET A 43 -8.15 36.60 -26.75
N ALA A 44 -9.42 36.93 -26.52
CA ALA A 44 -9.90 38.31 -26.56
C ALA A 44 -9.23 39.19 -25.50
N ALA A 45 -9.03 38.67 -24.29
CA ALA A 45 -8.33 39.37 -23.21
C ALA A 45 -6.87 39.66 -23.59
N ARG A 46 -6.15 38.68 -24.16
CA ARG A 46 -4.79 38.88 -24.65
C ARG A 46 -4.74 39.98 -25.71
N ASP A 47 -5.59 39.92 -26.72
CA ASP A 47 -5.58 40.88 -27.82
C ASP A 47 -5.89 42.31 -27.36
N GLY A 48 -6.64 42.47 -26.26
CA GLY A 48 -6.94 43.77 -25.65
C GLY A 48 -5.84 44.37 -24.78
N ILE A 49 -4.82 43.60 -24.36
CA ILE A 49 -3.79 44.06 -23.40
C ILE A 49 -2.35 44.05 -23.93
N ILE A 50 -2.10 43.43 -25.09
CA ILE A 50 -0.76 43.40 -25.69
C ILE A 50 -0.49 44.67 -26.50
N ASP A 51 0.76 45.14 -26.47
CA ASP A 51 1.26 46.17 -27.35
C ASP A 51 1.71 45.60 -28.70
N GLY A 52 1.80 46.45 -29.73
CA GLY A 52 2.23 46.05 -31.08
C GLY A 52 3.73 45.76 -31.19
N ALA A 53 4.52 46.02 -30.15
CA ALA A 53 5.94 45.73 -30.11
C ALA A 53 6.16 44.33 -29.52
N VAL A 54 7.03 43.52 -30.13
CA VAL A 54 7.42 42.23 -29.55
C VAL A 54 8.59 42.49 -28.60
N PRO A 55 8.41 42.40 -27.27
CA PRO A 55 9.52 42.58 -26.34
C PRO A 55 10.57 41.47 -26.53
N ALA A 56 11.83 41.79 -26.25
CA ALA A 56 12.89 40.78 -26.28
C ALA A 56 12.58 39.66 -25.27
N PRO A 57 12.74 38.38 -25.66
CA PRO A 57 12.44 37.27 -24.76
C PRO A 57 13.35 37.32 -23.53
N GLN A 58 12.76 37.15 -22.34
CA GLN A 58 13.52 36.96 -21.12
C GLN A 58 13.87 35.48 -20.95
N ALA A 59 15.15 35.19 -20.76
CA ALA A 59 15.65 33.85 -20.45
C ALA A 59 16.26 33.86 -19.04
N PRO A 60 15.44 33.83 -17.97
CA PRO A 60 15.95 33.82 -16.61
C PRO A 60 16.81 32.57 -16.36
N ALA A 61 17.88 32.72 -15.59
CA ALA A 61 18.73 31.59 -15.19
C ALA A 61 17.92 30.61 -14.32
N PRO A 62 17.89 29.30 -14.67
CA PRO A 62 17.19 28.30 -13.87
C PRO A 62 17.79 28.22 -12.45
N GLN A 63 16.94 28.22 -11.43
CA GLN A 63 17.38 27.91 -10.07
C GLN A 63 17.50 26.38 -9.90
N PRO A 64 18.58 25.87 -9.30
CA PRO A 64 18.71 24.46 -9.01
C PRO A 64 17.70 24.07 -7.94
N LEU A 65 16.81 23.12 -8.27
CA LEU A 65 15.83 22.56 -7.35
C LEU A 65 16.23 21.12 -6.98
N GLY A 66 16.01 20.75 -5.72
CA GLY A 66 16.08 19.36 -5.27
C GLY A 66 15.00 18.49 -5.94
N PRO A 67 15.21 17.17 -6.04
CA PRO A 67 14.26 16.24 -6.63
C PRO A 67 12.80 16.40 -6.16
N ALA A 68 12.51 16.48 -4.85
CA ALA A 68 11.12 16.64 -4.40
C ALA A 68 10.50 17.99 -4.78
N CYS A 69 11.28 19.07 -4.83
CA CYS A 69 10.82 20.36 -5.34
C CYS A 69 10.49 20.30 -6.83
N LYS A 70 11.18 19.45 -7.61
CA LYS A 70 10.84 19.21 -9.01
C LYS A 70 9.54 18.40 -9.14
N LEU A 71 9.35 17.37 -8.28
CA LEU A 71 8.13 16.57 -8.26
C LEU A 71 6.87 17.41 -7.99
N ARG A 72 6.94 18.39 -7.08
CA ARG A 72 5.83 19.33 -6.80
C ARG A 72 5.42 20.20 -7.99
N ARG A 73 6.24 20.27 -9.05
CA ARG A 73 5.94 21.03 -10.28
C ARG A 73 5.28 20.17 -11.36
N LEU A 74 5.16 18.87 -11.13
CA LEU A 74 4.43 17.95 -12.00
C LEU A 74 2.98 17.84 -11.54
N GLU A 75 2.11 17.41 -12.45
CA GLU A 75 0.78 16.95 -12.06
C GLU A 75 0.92 15.76 -11.09
N PRO A 76 0.06 15.64 -10.06
CA PRO A 76 0.26 14.68 -8.97
C PRO A 76 0.46 13.23 -9.44
N HIS A 77 -0.26 12.80 -10.47
CA HIS A 77 -0.15 11.45 -10.99
C HIS A 77 1.18 11.17 -11.71
N PHE A 78 1.78 12.18 -12.36
CA PHE A 78 3.12 12.05 -12.92
C PHE A 78 4.18 12.02 -11.82
N ALA A 79 4.04 12.84 -10.78
CA ALA A 79 4.94 12.77 -9.62
C ALA A 79 4.90 11.38 -8.95
N LEU A 80 3.70 10.85 -8.72
CA LEU A 80 3.51 9.51 -8.18
C LEU A 80 4.10 8.41 -9.08
N SER A 81 3.92 8.52 -10.40
CA SER A 81 4.48 7.56 -11.36
C SER A 81 6.01 7.53 -11.35
N VAL A 82 6.65 8.71 -11.26
CA VAL A 82 8.12 8.83 -11.16
C VAL A 82 8.64 8.23 -9.85
N LEU A 83 7.96 8.50 -8.73
CA LEU A 83 8.32 7.93 -7.42
C LEU A 83 8.13 6.42 -7.38
N LEU A 84 7.03 5.91 -7.93
CA LEU A 84 6.75 4.49 -8.01
C LEU A 84 7.80 3.77 -8.84
N PHE A 85 8.29 4.39 -9.92
CA PHE A 85 9.37 3.86 -10.74
C PHE A 85 10.67 3.72 -9.93
N GLU A 86 11.12 4.77 -9.25
CA GLU A 86 12.33 4.72 -8.37
C GLU A 86 12.19 3.68 -7.24
N ALA A 87 10.97 3.49 -6.72
CA ALA A 87 10.68 2.45 -5.75
C ALA A 87 10.86 1.04 -6.38
N LEU A 88 10.16 0.77 -7.48
CA LEU A 88 10.11 -0.56 -8.09
C LEU A 88 11.43 -1.01 -8.71
N GLU A 89 12.30 -0.11 -9.18
CA GLU A 89 13.62 -0.46 -9.74
C GLU A 89 14.48 -1.27 -8.76
N ALA A 90 14.31 -1.02 -7.45
CA ALA A 90 15.07 -1.65 -6.38
C ALA A 90 14.36 -2.88 -5.77
N LEU A 91 13.25 -3.34 -6.34
CA LEU A 91 12.52 -4.53 -5.88
C LEU A 91 12.38 -5.57 -7.00
N ALA A 92 12.34 -6.83 -6.60
CA ALA A 92 11.99 -7.94 -7.46
C ALA A 92 11.11 -8.93 -6.70
N VAL A 93 10.18 -9.57 -7.42
CA VAL A 93 9.45 -10.73 -6.91
C VAL A 93 9.83 -11.93 -7.76
N THR A 94 10.38 -12.95 -7.12
CA THR A 94 10.76 -14.21 -7.75
C THR A 94 9.89 -15.35 -7.23
N ALA A 95 9.65 -16.35 -8.08
CA ALA A 95 8.96 -17.58 -7.72
C ALA A 95 9.98 -18.69 -7.47
N GLY A 96 9.69 -19.57 -6.52
CA GLY A 96 10.42 -20.83 -6.35
C GLY A 96 10.22 -21.75 -7.56
N SER A 97 11.18 -22.64 -7.80
CA SER A 97 11.13 -23.62 -8.89
C SER A 97 10.27 -24.85 -8.57
N ASP A 98 9.92 -25.06 -7.30
CA ASP A 98 9.11 -26.19 -6.87
C ASP A 98 7.61 -25.88 -7.02
N CYS A 99 6.91 -26.71 -7.78
CA CYS A 99 5.47 -26.59 -8.00
C CYS A 99 4.65 -27.22 -6.87
N ALA A 100 5.24 -28.12 -6.06
CA ALA A 100 4.54 -28.83 -5.00
C ALA A 100 4.26 -27.93 -3.79
N THR A 101 5.18 -27.03 -3.47
CA THR A 101 5.01 -25.98 -2.47
C THR A 101 5.26 -24.63 -3.14
N PRO A 102 4.22 -23.89 -3.52
CA PRO A 102 4.41 -22.57 -4.11
C PRO A 102 5.15 -21.65 -3.13
N HIS A 103 6.26 -21.08 -3.59
CA HIS A 103 7.09 -20.14 -2.83
C HIS A 103 7.26 -18.82 -3.60
N ALA A 104 7.18 -17.69 -2.92
CA ALA A 104 7.49 -16.38 -3.47
C ALA A 104 8.53 -15.67 -2.59
N THR A 105 9.46 -14.96 -3.23
CA THR A 105 10.43 -14.10 -2.53
C THR A 105 10.29 -12.67 -3.04
N LEU A 106 10.00 -11.73 -2.13
CA LEU A 106 10.27 -10.32 -2.33
C LEU A 106 11.75 -10.08 -2.02
N ALA A 107 12.49 -9.51 -2.97
CA ALA A 107 13.91 -9.23 -2.84
C ALA A 107 14.23 -7.76 -3.13
N ALA A 108 15.21 -7.21 -2.40
CA ALA A 108 15.85 -5.95 -2.72
C ALA A 108 16.95 -6.18 -3.76
N ARG A 109 17.02 -5.28 -4.76
CA ARG A 109 18.12 -5.25 -5.71
C ARG A 109 19.28 -4.42 -5.14
N GLN A 110 20.44 -5.05 -5.02
CA GLN A 110 21.68 -4.41 -4.60
C GLN A 110 22.35 -3.66 -5.77
N SER A 111 23.33 -2.81 -5.46
CA SER A 111 24.03 -1.99 -6.45
C SER A 111 24.84 -2.80 -7.47
N ASP A 112 25.26 -4.02 -7.11
CA ASP A 112 25.89 -5.00 -7.99
C ASP A 112 24.89 -5.84 -8.81
N GLY A 113 23.59 -5.59 -8.63
CA GLY A 113 22.49 -6.31 -9.29
C GLY A 113 22.03 -7.58 -8.55
N ALA A 114 22.68 -7.97 -7.45
CA ALA A 114 22.26 -9.12 -6.64
C ALA A 114 20.86 -8.91 -6.06
N LEU A 115 20.12 -10.00 -5.88
CA LEU A 115 18.79 -10.00 -5.27
C LEU A 115 18.87 -10.59 -3.87
N GLU A 116 18.69 -9.75 -2.86
CA GLU A 116 18.69 -10.18 -1.46
C GLU A 116 17.26 -10.28 -0.90
N PRO A 117 16.89 -11.38 -0.23
CA PRO A 117 15.51 -11.64 0.18
C PRO A 117 15.09 -10.71 1.33
N LEU A 118 14.05 -9.90 1.12
CA LEU A 118 13.39 -9.12 2.17
C LEU A 118 12.30 -9.94 2.87
N LEU A 119 11.52 -10.69 2.09
CA LEU A 119 10.47 -11.56 2.63
C LEU A 119 10.31 -12.80 1.75
N ARG A 120 10.55 -13.97 2.34
CA ARG A 120 10.18 -15.27 1.76
C ARG A 120 8.80 -15.67 2.26
N MET A 121 7.97 -16.20 1.38
CA MET A 121 6.59 -16.57 1.67
C MET A 121 6.31 -17.94 1.08
N ASP A 122 5.78 -18.83 1.91
CA ASP A 122 5.27 -20.12 1.48
C ASP A 122 3.74 -20.09 1.54
N ARG A 123 3.09 -20.69 0.55
CA ARG A 123 1.63 -20.81 0.53
C ARG A 123 1.18 -21.94 1.44
N PRO A 124 0.11 -21.77 2.23
CA PRO A 124 -0.59 -22.88 2.85
C PRO A 124 -1.11 -23.89 1.82
N SER A 125 -1.33 -25.13 2.26
CA SER A 125 -2.00 -26.15 1.44
C SER A 125 -3.50 -25.84 1.32
N ASP A 126 -4.18 -26.45 0.35
CA ASP A 126 -5.65 -26.32 0.25
C ASP A 126 -6.37 -26.92 1.46
N ALA A 127 -5.76 -27.90 2.16
CA ALA A 127 -6.28 -28.45 3.40
C ALA A 127 -6.20 -27.43 4.55
N ASP A 128 -5.11 -26.66 4.61
CA ASP A 128 -4.96 -25.57 5.58
C ASP A 128 -6.00 -24.47 5.33
N PHE A 129 -6.22 -24.10 4.06
CA PHE A 129 -7.30 -23.17 3.70
C PHE A 129 -8.68 -23.71 4.07
N ALA A 130 -8.94 -25.00 3.83
CA ALA A 130 -10.20 -25.63 4.19
C ALA A 130 -10.45 -25.59 5.71
N ALA A 131 -9.41 -25.74 6.54
CA ALA A 131 -9.51 -25.65 8.00
C ALA A 131 -9.96 -24.26 8.49
N GLU A 132 -9.73 -23.21 7.70
CA GLU A 132 -10.10 -21.83 8.03
C GLU A 132 -11.54 -21.46 7.63
N LEU A 133 -12.26 -22.31 6.88
CA LEU A 133 -13.62 -22.02 6.39
C LEU A 133 -14.63 -21.82 7.52
N ALA A 134 -14.51 -22.57 8.62
CA ALA A 134 -15.38 -22.42 9.79
C ALA A 134 -15.23 -21.05 10.46
N LEU A 135 -14.03 -20.45 10.42
CA LEU A 135 -13.79 -19.10 10.93
C LEU A 135 -14.54 -18.08 10.05
N ILE A 136 -14.46 -18.23 8.73
CA ILE A 136 -15.13 -17.33 7.77
C ILE A 136 -16.66 -17.41 7.90
N GLU A 137 -17.20 -18.61 8.14
CA GLU A 137 -18.62 -18.79 8.45
C GLU A 137 -19.01 -18.03 9.72
N GLY A 138 -18.24 -18.18 10.81
CA GLY A 138 -18.47 -17.44 12.06
C GLY A 138 -18.35 -15.92 11.92
N TYR A 139 -17.40 -15.42 11.12
CA TYR A 139 -17.30 -13.99 10.78
C TYR A 139 -18.52 -13.46 10.01
N GLY A 140 -19.34 -14.35 9.45
CA GLY A 140 -20.60 -14.01 8.79
C GLY A 140 -21.55 -13.19 9.67
N ASP A 141 -21.54 -13.42 10.98
CA ASP A 141 -22.38 -12.72 11.94
C ASP A 141 -22.07 -11.21 12.02
N LEU A 142 -20.85 -10.80 11.65
CA LEU A 142 -20.41 -9.40 11.68
C LEU A 142 -20.76 -8.63 10.39
N ARG A 143 -21.29 -9.29 9.36
CA ARG A 143 -21.47 -8.68 8.02
C ARG A 143 -22.39 -7.46 8.06
N SER A 144 -23.51 -7.53 8.78
CA SER A 144 -24.47 -6.42 8.87
C SER A 144 -23.84 -5.15 9.47
N GLU A 145 -23.03 -5.30 10.52
CA GLU A 145 -22.31 -4.21 11.18
C GLU A 145 -21.15 -3.69 10.34
N ARG A 146 -20.40 -4.58 9.69
CA ARG A 146 -19.12 -4.23 9.03
C ARG A 146 -19.27 -3.83 7.58
N LEU A 147 -20.40 -4.12 6.92
CA LEU A 147 -20.59 -3.84 5.50
C LEU A 147 -20.34 -2.36 5.12
N PRO A 148 -20.80 -1.34 5.88
CA PRO A 148 -20.50 0.05 5.54
C PRO A 148 -19.00 0.36 5.51
N GLU A 149 -18.25 -0.11 6.51
CA GLU A 149 -16.78 0.03 6.52
C GLU A 149 -16.15 -0.72 5.35
N ILE A 150 -16.61 -1.96 5.10
CA ILE A 150 -16.11 -2.82 4.03
C ILE A 150 -16.21 -2.12 2.67
N LEU A 151 -17.35 -1.48 2.39
CA LEU A 151 -17.63 -0.80 1.13
C LEU A 151 -16.74 0.43 0.92
N VAL A 152 -16.52 1.24 1.96
CA VAL A 152 -15.64 2.42 1.86
C VAL A 152 -14.17 1.99 1.72
N GLN A 153 -13.74 0.99 2.49
CA GLN A 153 -12.37 0.45 2.43
C GLN A 153 -12.02 -0.18 1.08
N ARG A 154 -12.99 -0.57 0.25
CA ARG A 154 -12.72 -1.00 -1.13
C ARG A 154 -12.17 0.12 -2.00
N GLY A 155 -12.55 1.36 -1.69
CA GLY A 155 -12.11 2.55 -2.39
C GLY A 155 -10.81 3.10 -1.82
N SER A 156 -10.85 3.57 -0.57
CA SER A 156 -9.72 4.29 0.02
C SER A 156 -9.51 3.90 1.48
N LEU A 157 -8.24 3.67 1.83
CA LEU A 157 -7.82 3.35 3.20
C LEU A 157 -7.37 4.60 3.97
N VAL A 158 -6.84 5.60 3.27
CA VAL A 158 -6.26 6.82 3.85
C VAL A 158 -7.20 7.53 4.82
N PRO A 159 -8.52 7.72 4.55
CA PRO A 159 -9.42 8.39 5.49
C PRO A 159 -9.47 7.75 6.88
N PHE A 160 -9.32 6.42 6.98
CA PHE A 160 -9.34 5.70 8.25
C PHE A 160 -8.10 5.98 9.10
N PHE A 161 -6.95 6.22 8.46
CA PHE A 161 -5.72 6.61 9.13
C PHE A 161 -5.65 8.12 9.39
N ALA A 162 -6.11 8.92 8.43
CA ALA A 162 -6.18 10.37 8.56
C ALA A 162 -7.07 10.80 9.74
N ALA A 163 -8.16 10.09 10.00
CA ALA A 163 -9.02 10.32 11.16
C ALA A 163 -8.32 10.07 12.51
N ILE A 164 -7.28 9.22 12.56
CA ILE A 164 -6.49 8.95 13.78
C ILE A 164 -5.47 10.07 14.02
N LEU A 165 -4.81 10.52 12.95
CA LEU A 165 -3.67 11.44 13.03
C LEU A 165 -4.00 12.90 12.68
N HIS A 166 -5.27 13.20 12.41
CA HIS A 166 -5.75 14.53 11.98
C HIS A 166 -5.05 15.05 10.71
N LEU A 167 -4.75 14.15 9.77
CA LEU A 167 -4.09 14.52 8.52
C LEU A 167 -5.09 15.17 7.54
N ASN A 168 -4.72 16.33 7.01
CA ASN A 168 -5.44 16.99 5.92
C ASN A 168 -4.50 17.16 4.72
N PRO A 169 -4.82 16.61 3.53
CA PRO A 169 -3.95 16.69 2.36
C PRO A 169 -3.69 18.12 1.88
N LEU A 170 -4.55 19.10 2.23
CA LEU A 170 -4.30 20.51 1.93
C LEU A 170 -3.14 21.11 2.75
N HIS A 171 -2.90 20.59 3.95
CA HIS A 171 -1.83 21.06 4.84
C HIS A 171 -0.62 20.12 4.85
N ALA A 172 -0.80 18.87 4.41
CA ALA A 172 0.24 17.85 4.38
C ALA A 172 0.36 17.16 3.00
N PRO A 173 0.66 17.91 1.92
CA PRO A 173 0.72 17.35 0.56
C PRO A 173 1.88 16.36 0.36
N ALA A 174 3.04 16.54 1.02
CA ALA A 174 4.10 15.53 0.97
C ALA A 174 3.71 14.27 1.72
N THR A 175 3.09 14.38 2.90
CA THR A 175 2.54 13.21 3.60
C THR A 175 1.53 12.47 2.72
N ALA A 176 0.60 13.19 2.08
CA ALA A 176 -0.38 12.57 1.17
C ALA A 176 0.31 11.79 0.04
N LEU A 177 1.33 12.37 -0.59
CA LEU A 177 2.08 11.70 -1.66
C LEU A 177 2.88 10.47 -1.16
N VAL A 178 3.39 10.49 0.08
CA VAL A 178 4.02 9.31 0.71
C VAL A 178 2.99 8.18 0.91
N LEU A 179 1.77 8.49 1.34
CA LEU A 179 0.71 7.50 1.54
C LEU A 179 0.22 6.91 0.21
N ASP A 180 0.10 7.73 -0.83
CA ASP A 180 -0.25 7.28 -2.18
C ASP A 180 0.85 6.36 -2.75
N LEU A 181 2.12 6.78 -2.66
CA LEU A 181 3.25 5.96 -3.06
C LEU A 181 3.28 4.61 -2.33
N THR A 182 3.01 4.62 -1.02
CA THR A 182 2.98 3.41 -0.19
C THR A 182 1.88 2.44 -0.66
N GLN A 183 0.68 2.94 -0.97
CA GLN A 183 -0.43 2.11 -1.46
C GLN A 183 -0.17 1.57 -2.87
N GLU A 184 0.35 2.38 -3.77
CA GLU A 184 0.67 1.95 -5.14
C GLU A 184 1.79 0.91 -5.17
N LEU A 185 2.85 1.13 -4.37
CA LEU A 185 3.93 0.17 -4.20
C LEU A 185 3.41 -1.16 -3.63
N ALA A 186 2.62 -1.11 -2.56
CA ALA A 186 1.99 -2.28 -1.96
C ALA A 186 1.11 -3.02 -2.98
N THR A 187 0.35 -2.30 -3.79
CA THR A 187 -0.50 -2.87 -4.85
C THR A 187 0.34 -3.58 -5.92
N ALA A 188 1.37 -2.92 -6.45
CA ALA A 188 2.24 -3.49 -7.48
C ALA A 188 2.92 -4.78 -7.00
N VAL A 189 3.48 -4.74 -5.79
CA VAL A 189 4.17 -5.89 -5.20
C VAL A 189 3.20 -7.03 -4.88
N VAL A 190 2.09 -6.75 -4.21
CA VAL A 190 1.15 -7.79 -3.78
C VAL A 190 0.48 -8.49 -4.97
N GLN A 191 0.17 -7.75 -6.04
CA GLN A 191 -0.38 -8.35 -7.26
C GLN A 191 0.64 -9.27 -7.94
N ARG A 192 1.92 -8.90 -7.93
CA ARG A 192 2.98 -9.76 -8.46
C ARG A 192 3.16 -11.04 -7.65
N VAL A 193 3.08 -10.95 -6.32
CA VAL A 193 3.12 -12.13 -5.43
C VAL A 193 1.89 -13.02 -5.62
N LYS A 194 0.69 -12.45 -5.75
CA LYS A 194 -0.55 -13.20 -6.02
C LYS A 194 -0.47 -14.02 -7.30
N LEU A 195 0.19 -13.52 -8.35
CA LEU A 195 0.40 -14.26 -9.59
C LEU A 195 1.25 -15.52 -9.38
N VAL A 196 2.21 -15.49 -8.45
CA VAL A 196 3.03 -16.66 -8.11
C VAL A 196 2.18 -17.75 -7.45
N PHE A 197 1.32 -17.37 -6.49
CA PHE A 197 0.57 -18.34 -5.70
C PHE A 197 -0.75 -18.80 -6.32
N SER A 198 -1.41 -17.92 -7.08
CA SER A 198 -2.72 -18.16 -7.71
C SER A 198 -3.73 -18.89 -6.79
N ALA A 199 -3.77 -18.48 -5.51
CA ALA A 199 -4.53 -19.21 -4.49
C ALA A 199 -6.06 -19.08 -4.66
N PRO A 200 -6.83 -20.15 -4.34
CA PRO A 200 -8.28 -20.11 -4.42
C PRO A 200 -8.85 -19.11 -3.41
N ARG A 201 -10.11 -18.72 -3.63
CA ARG A 201 -10.89 -17.91 -2.68
C ARG A 201 -11.74 -18.83 -1.80
N PRO A 202 -12.21 -18.37 -0.62
CA PRO A 202 -13.08 -19.17 0.25
C PRO A 202 -14.26 -19.83 -0.44
N HIS A 203 -15.02 -19.05 -1.22
CA HIS A 203 -16.21 -19.54 -1.94
C HIS A 203 -15.90 -20.59 -3.02
N MET A 204 -14.64 -20.78 -3.42
CA MET A 204 -14.25 -21.83 -4.36
C MET A 204 -14.03 -23.19 -3.67
N LEU A 205 -13.87 -23.20 -2.35
CA LEU A 205 -13.70 -24.42 -1.55
C LEU A 205 -15.02 -24.86 -0.88
N ASP A 206 -15.95 -23.93 -0.63
CA ASP A 206 -17.28 -24.21 -0.10
C ASP A 206 -18.32 -23.21 -0.63
N ASP A 207 -19.27 -23.71 -1.44
CA ASP A 207 -20.34 -22.92 -2.07
C ASP A 207 -21.30 -22.28 -1.06
N ARG A 208 -21.31 -22.74 0.20
CA ARG A 208 -22.12 -22.14 1.27
C ARG A 208 -21.58 -20.78 1.71
N LEU A 209 -20.31 -20.49 1.44
CA LEU A 209 -19.67 -19.21 1.74
C LEU A 209 -19.85 -18.22 0.60
N GLN A 210 -20.99 -17.54 0.51
CA GLN A 210 -21.16 -16.46 -0.46
C GLN A 210 -20.52 -15.15 0.04
N PRO A 211 -19.60 -14.54 -0.72
CA PRO A 211 -19.00 -13.25 -0.35
C PRO A 211 -20.02 -12.12 -0.52
N VAL A 212 -19.96 -11.11 0.35
CA VAL A 212 -20.89 -9.96 0.33
C VAL A 212 -20.41 -8.81 -0.58
N ILE A 213 -19.25 -8.98 -1.20
CA ILE A 213 -18.70 -8.08 -2.22
C ILE A 213 -18.16 -8.92 -3.39
N ALA A 214 -18.07 -8.33 -4.57
CA ALA A 214 -17.51 -9.00 -5.74
C ALA A 214 -16.05 -9.44 -5.47
N CYS A 215 -15.75 -10.71 -5.74
CA CYS A 215 -14.39 -11.21 -5.70
C CYS A 215 -13.58 -10.65 -6.88
N PRO A 216 -12.40 -10.06 -6.64
CA PRO A 216 -11.50 -9.69 -7.72
C PRO A 216 -11.02 -10.91 -8.51
N ALA A 217 -10.70 -10.70 -9.80
CA ALA A 217 -10.26 -11.76 -10.73
C ALA A 217 -8.81 -12.27 -10.51
N HIS A 218 -8.20 -11.96 -9.36
CA HIS A 218 -6.86 -12.41 -8.97
C HIS A 218 -6.91 -13.28 -7.71
N GLY A 219 -5.85 -14.05 -7.46
CA GLY A 219 -5.73 -14.98 -6.33
C GLY A 219 -5.92 -14.33 -4.95
N ALA A 220 -6.26 -15.15 -3.95
CA ALA A 220 -6.54 -14.70 -2.58
C ALA A 220 -5.25 -14.40 -1.78
N TYR A 221 -4.26 -15.28 -1.83
CA TYR A 221 -3.06 -15.18 -1.00
C TYR A 221 -1.94 -14.41 -1.68
N PRO A 222 -1.29 -13.42 -1.02
CA PRO A 222 -1.64 -12.75 0.25
C PRO A 222 -2.76 -11.70 0.11
N SER A 223 -3.38 -11.25 1.21
CA SER A 223 -4.44 -10.22 1.20
C SER A 223 -3.90 -8.82 0.83
N GLY A 224 -4.44 -8.22 -0.24
CA GLY A 224 -4.00 -6.91 -0.73
C GLY A 224 -4.32 -5.76 0.23
N HIS A 225 -5.55 -5.71 0.74
CA HIS A 225 -5.98 -4.72 1.74
C HIS A 225 -5.18 -4.82 3.04
N ALA A 226 -4.83 -6.03 3.47
CA ALA A 226 -3.95 -6.20 4.63
C ALA A 226 -2.55 -5.64 4.35
N THR A 227 -1.96 -5.94 3.19
CA THR A 227 -0.66 -5.39 2.79
C THR A 227 -0.66 -3.87 2.74
N GLN A 228 -1.65 -3.26 2.10
CA GLN A 228 -1.75 -1.80 2.02
C GLN A 228 -1.95 -1.18 3.40
N ALA A 229 -2.86 -1.72 4.22
CA ALA A 229 -3.17 -1.13 5.52
C ALA A 229 -2.00 -1.24 6.51
N PHE A 230 -1.29 -2.36 6.54
CA PHE A 230 -0.10 -2.51 7.39
C PHE A 230 1.08 -1.70 6.86
N ALA A 231 1.25 -1.55 5.54
CA ALA A 231 2.27 -0.65 4.99
C ALA A 231 2.01 0.82 5.39
N LEU A 232 0.75 1.28 5.28
CA LEU A 232 0.34 2.62 5.73
C LEU A 232 0.58 2.79 7.23
N ALA A 233 0.16 1.83 8.06
CA ALA A 233 0.37 1.88 9.50
C ALA A 233 1.85 1.98 9.85
N THR A 234 2.71 1.19 9.22
CA THR A 234 4.16 1.20 9.44
C THR A 234 4.80 2.51 8.98
N VAL A 235 4.47 3.01 7.79
CA VAL A 235 5.00 4.28 7.29
C VAL A 235 4.58 5.45 8.19
N LEU A 236 3.30 5.50 8.60
CA LEU A 236 2.80 6.53 9.50
C LEU A 236 3.43 6.46 10.89
N ASP A 237 3.55 5.25 11.46
CA ASP A 237 4.20 5.06 12.76
C ASP A 237 5.66 5.53 12.72
N MET A 238 6.39 5.29 11.62
CA MET A 238 7.77 5.74 11.44
C MET A 238 7.89 7.24 11.13
N LEU A 239 6.95 7.81 10.37
CA LEU A 239 6.86 9.27 10.14
C LEU A 239 6.59 10.04 11.42
N CYS A 240 5.79 9.46 12.32
CA CYS A 240 5.26 10.16 13.48
C CYS A 240 6.17 10.11 14.73
N ARG A 241 7.14 9.19 14.76
CA ARG A 241 8.11 9.04 15.86
C ARG A 241 9.31 9.97 15.67
N ASP A 242 9.83 10.51 16.77
CA ASP A 242 11.15 11.16 16.78
C ASP A 242 12.21 10.15 16.33
N ALA A 243 13.21 10.60 15.57
CA ALA A 243 14.21 9.82 14.83
C ALA A 243 15.15 8.96 15.71
N SER A 244 14.60 8.09 16.55
CA SER A 244 15.36 7.16 17.39
C SER A 244 15.66 5.88 16.60
N PRO A 245 16.94 5.53 16.40
CA PRO A 245 17.36 4.33 15.67
C PRO A 245 16.96 3.00 16.36
N ALA A 246 16.46 3.04 17.60
CA ALA A 246 15.99 1.85 18.33
C ALA A 246 14.64 1.30 17.82
N ALA A 247 13.96 1.98 16.90
CA ALA A 247 12.67 1.58 16.37
C ALA A 247 12.82 0.52 15.26
N GLN A 248 13.22 -0.69 15.64
CA GLN A 248 12.92 -1.90 14.87
C GLN A 248 11.40 -2.12 15.00
N THR A 249 10.60 -1.39 14.22
CA THR A 249 9.15 -1.19 14.42
C THR A 249 8.35 -2.47 14.21
N LEU A 250 8.36 -3.34 15.21
CA LEU A 250 7.34 -4.38 15.36
C LEU A 250 5.97 -3.70 15.46
N PRO A 251 4.91 -4.25 14.84
CA PRO A 251 3.56 -3.77 15.07
C PRO A 251 3.28 -3.71 16.57
N ASP A 252 2.80 -2.57 17.03
CA ASP A 252 2.40 -2.37 18.42
C ASP A 252 0.90 -2.66 18.54
N ALA A 253 0.55 -3.63 19.38
CA ALA A 253 -0.83 -4.01 19.63
C ALA A 253 -1.65 -2.86 20.22
N ASP A 254 -1.03 -1.89 20.90
CA ASP A 254 -1.68 -0.73 21.50
C ASP A 254 -1.77 0.49 20.58
N SER A 255 -1.09 0.46 19.44
CA SER A 255 -1.19 1.51 18.43
C SER A 255 -2.54 1.47 17.71
N GLN A 256 -3.23 2.62 17.68
CA GLN A 256 -4.45 2.78 16.91
C GLN A 256 -4.24 2.55 15.40
N LEU A 257 -3.04 2.85 14.87
CA LEU A 257 -2.72 2.64 13.46
C LEU A 257 -2.72 1.15 13.12
N TYR A 258 -2.03 0.32 13.91
CA TYR A 258 -1.99 -1.13 13.68
C TYR A 258 -3.33 -1.80 14.00
N ARG A 259 -4.09 -1.31 14.99
CA ARG A 259 -5.47 -1.75 15.24
C ARG A 259 -6.40 -1.45 14.06
N MET A 260 -6.26 -0.28 13.43
CA MET A 260 -7.00 0.06 12.21
C MET A 260 -6.61 -0.85 11.05
N ALA A 261 -5.30 -1.09 10.86
CA ALA A 261 -4.83 -2.00 9.82
C ALA A 261 -5.37 -3.43 10.00
N ALA A 262 -5.36 -3.94 11.23
CA ALA A 262 -5.94 -5.23 11.55
C ALA A 262 -7.46 -5.27 11.30
N ARG A 263 -8.20 -4.20 11.64
CA ARG A 263 -9.65 -4.10 11.35
C ARG A 263 -9.94 -4.13 9.85
N ILE A 264 -9.16 -3.42 9.03
CA ILE A 264 -9.27 -3.45 7.57
C ILE A 264 -9.00 -4.86 7.02
N ALA A 265 -7.99 -5.55 7.55
CA ALA A 265 -7.63 -6.91 7.17
C ALA A 265 -8.74 -7.91 7.53
N VAL A 266 -9.21 -7.92 8.79
CA VAL A 266 -10.31 -8.77 9.26
C VAL A 266 -11.61 -8.52 8.50
N ASN A 267 -11.90 -7.26 8.14
CA ASN A 267 -13.05 -6.91 7.31
C ASN A 267 -13.05 -7.65 5.94
N ARG A 268 -11.91 -8.13 5.46
CA ARG A 268 -11.84 -8.98 4.26
C ARG A 268 -12.29 -10.42 4.51
N THR A 269 -12.01 -10.96 5.69
CA THR A 269 -12.52 -12.25 6.17
C THR A 269 -14.04 -12.16 6.38
N VAL A 270 -14.51 -11.09 7.05
CA VAL A 270 -15.95 -10.80 7.21
C VAL A 270 -16.66 -10.72 5.86
N ALA A 271 -16.02 -10.10 4.87
CA ALA A 271 -16.56 -9.99 3.52
C ALA A 271 -16.61 -11.32 2.75
N GLY A 272 -15.98 -12.38 3.26
CA GLY A 272 -15.91 -13.71 2.65
C GLY A 272 -14.93 -13.82 1.47
N VAL A 273 -14.00 -12.87 1.33
CA VAL A 273 -13.09 -12.82 0.17
C VAL A 273 -11.66 -13.26 0.45
N HIS A 274 -11.29 -13.41 1.73
CA HIS A 274 -9.95 -13.79 2.16
C HIS A 274 -10.02 -14.77 3.34
N PHE A 275 -9.03 -15.66 3.39
CA PHE A 275 -8.76 -16.49 4.56
C PHE A 275 -8.02 -15.68 5.63
N PRO A 276 -8.18 -15.98 6.93
CA PRO A 276 -7.37 -15.39 8.00
C PRO A 276 -5.86 -15.40 7.70
N VAL A 277 -5.29 -16.51 7.21
CA VAL A 277 -3.86 -16.57 6.88
C VAL A 277 -3.46 -15.63 5.74
N ASP A 278 -4.37 -15.33 4.79
CA ASP A 278 -4.11 -14.31 3.75
C ASP A 278 -3.81 -12.95 4.39
N SER A 279 -4.51 -12.61 5.48
CA SER A 279 -4.33 -11.37 6.23
C SER A 279 -3.02 -11.38 7.02
N ALA A 280 -2.61 -12.52 7.56
CA ALA A 280 -1.34 -12.66 8.28
C ALA A 280 -0.13 -12.38 7.38
N VAL A 281 0.00 -13.09 6.25
CA VAL A 281 1.09 -12.83 5.29
C VAL A 281 0.96 -11.45 4.66
N GLY A 282 -0.27 -10.97 4.45
CA GLY A 282 -0.52 -9.64 3.92
C GLY A 282 0.03 -8.56 4.85
N ALA A 283 -0.22 -8.70 6.15
CA ALA A 283 0.31 -7.81 7.18
C ALA A 283 1.84 -7.83 7.22
N LEU A 284 2.47 -9.00 7.20
CA LEU A 284 3.94 -9.15 7.15
C LEU A 284 4.53 -8.45 5.92
N LEU A 285 3.96 -8.68 4.74
CA LEU A 285 4.37 -8.01 3.51
C LEU A 285 4.23 -6.49 3.61
N GLY A 286 3.13 -6.01 4.21
CA GLY A 286 2.90 -4.58 4.43
C GLY A 286 3.95 -3.95 5.35
N VAL A 287 4.23 -4.59 6.48
CA VAL A 287 5.27 -4.13 7.43
C VAL A 287 6.65 -4.14 6.77
N THR A 288 7.00 -5.19 6.01
CA THR A 288 8.26 -5.24 5.27
C THR A 288 8.38 -4.09 4.26
N LEU A 289 7.33 -3.81 3.49
CA LEU A 289 7.34 -2.69 2.53
C LEU A 289 7.43 -1.32 3.23
N GLY A 290 6.75 -1.13 4.35
CA GLY A 290 6.84 0.10 5.13
C GLY A 290 8.25 0.34 5.69
N ARG A 291 8.87 -0.69 6.26
CA ARG A 291 10.26 -0.65 6.74
C ARG A 291 11.24 -0.38 5.60
N TRP A 292 11.06 -1.06 4.47
CA TRP A 292 11.88 -0.86 3.30
C TRP A 292 11.75 0.56 2.74
N MET A 293 10.54 1.14 2.68
CA MET A 293 10.32 2.53 2.28
C MET A 293 11.06 3.52 3.18
N ALA A 294 11.02 3.31 4.50
CA ALA A 294 11.74 4.15 5.45
C ALA A 294 13.27 3.98 5.34
N ALA A 295 13.76 2.77 5.04
CA ALA A 295 15.17 2.53 4.77
C ALA A 295 15.61 3.22 3.46
N ARG A 296 14.79 3.18 2.40
CA ARG A 296 14.99 3.96 1.16
C ARG A 296 14.95 5.47 1.42
N ALA A 297 14.20 5.94 2.41
CA ALA A 297 14.19 7.35 2.80
C ALA A 297 15.45 7.79 3.59
N GLY A 298 16.30 6.85 4.02
CA GLY A 298 17.54 7.13 4.74
C GLY A 298 17.41 7.19 6.27
N LEU A 299 16.28 6.76 6.85
CA LEU A 299 16.02 6.91 8.28
C LEU A 299 16.52 5.75 9.16
N VAL A 300 16.70 4.57 8.59
CA VAL A 300 16.94 3.33 9.36
C VAL A 300 18.25 2.69 8.95
N GLY A 301 19.37 3.23 9.44
CA GLY A 301 20.69 2.55 9.44
C GLY A 301 21.23 2.01 8.11
N GLY A 302 20.57 2.30 6.97
CA GLY A 302 20.84 1.67 5.68
C GLY A 302 20.45 0.19 5.58
N THR A 303 19.60 -0.35 6.46
CA THR A 303 19.20 -1.77 6.41
C THR A 303 17.70 -1.99 6.62
N CYS A 304 17.19 -3.13 6.14
CA CYS A 304 15.82 -3.58 6.35
C CYS A 304 15.82 -5.01 6.91
N PRO A 305 15.13 -5.28 8.03
CA PRO A 305 14.99 -6.63 8.55
C PRO A 305 14.32 -7.55 7.54
N ALA A 306 14.90 -8.73 7.34
CA ALA A 306 14.38 -9.75 6.43
C ALA A 306 13.72 -10.90 7.18
N LEU A 307 12.67 -11.47 6.58
CA LEU A 307 11.83 -12.49 7.19
C LEU A 307 11.58 -13.66 6.24
N ALA A 308 11.31 -14.83 6.79
CA ALA A 308 10.77 -15.96 6.05
C ALA A 308 9.53 -16.49 6.77
N PHE A 309 8.40 -16.46 6.06
CA PHE A 309 7.09 -16.86 6.54
C PHE A 309 6.62 -18.15 5.86
N ASN A 310 6.23 -19.14 6.65
CA ASN A 310 5.60 -20.36 6.17
C ASN A 310 4.12 -20.40 6.57
N GLY A 311 3.23 -20.23 5.59
CA GLY A 311 1.79 -20.19 5.85
C GLY A 311 1.17 -21.53 6.29
N GLY A 312 1.85 -22.65 6.04
CA GLY A 312 1.40 -23.97 6.53
C GLY A 312 1.43 -24.05 8.05
N HIS A 313 2.46 -23.47 8.67
CA HIS A 313 2.65 -23.45 10.12
C HIS A 313 1.87 -22.35 10.86
N TRP A 314 1.10 -21.53 10.15
CA TRP A 314 0.30 -20.47 10.78
C TRP A 314 -0.76 -21.07 11.71
N GLY A 315 -0.66 -20.75 13.01
CA GLY A 315 -1.57 -21.24 14.05
C GLY A 315 -1.04 -22.41 14.88
N ASP A 316 0.09 -23.01 14.50
CA ASP A 316 0.65 -24.20 15.19
C ASP A 316 0.97 -23.94 16.67
N SER A 317 1.42 -22.73 17.01
CA SER A 317 1.71 -22.32 18.40
C SER A 317 0.56 -21.54 19.05
N ALA A 318 -0.52 -21.25 18.30
CA ALA A 318 -1.66 -20.50 18.83
C ALA A 318 -2.46 -21.33 19.83
N GLN A 319 -3.14 -20.67 20.77
CA GLN A 319 -4.01 -21.35 21.72
C GLN A 319 -5.07 -22.17 20.98
N GLY A 320 -5.10 -23.48 21.25
CA GLY A 320 -6.02 -24.42 20.61
C GLY A 320 -5.73 -24.69 19.13
N GLY A 321 -4.57 -24.29 18.60
CA GLY A 321 -4.22 -24.47 17.19
C GLY A 321 -5.01 -23.56 16.25
N SER A 322 -5.54 -22.44 16.74
CA SER A 322 -6.36 -21.53 15.92
C SER A 322 -5.54 -20.89 14.81
N ARG A 323 -6.05 -20.98 13.57
CA ARG A 323 -5.49 -20.32 12.39
C ARG A 323 -6.04 -18.91 12.16
N ASP A 324 -6.79 -18.37 13.11
CA ASP A 324 -7.40 -17.04 12.99
C ASP A 324 -6.36 -15.91 12.96
N PHE A 325 -6.74 -14.77 12.41
CA PHE A 325 -5.91 -13.57 12.33
C PHE A 325 -6.44 -12.49 13.27
N HIS A 326 -5.60 -12.11 14.23
CA HIS A 326 -5.81 -10.92 15.06
C HIS A 326 -4.48 -10.26 15.39
N LEU A 327 -4.50 -8.95 15.62
CA LEU A 327 -3.28 -8.16 15.83
C LEU A 327 -2.38 -8.72 16.95
N PRO A 328 -2.89 -9.08 18.15
CA PRO A 328 -2.03 -9.66 19.20
C PRO A 328 -1.25 -10.90 18.74
N ARG A 329 -1.85 -11.76 17.92
CA ARG A 329 -1.19 -12.95 17.38
C ARG A 329 -0.09 -12.59 16.40
N LEU A 330 -0.33 -11.61 15.52
CA LEU A 330 0.71 -11.10 14.63
C LEU A 330 1.90 -10.54 15.44
N VAL A 331 1.64 -9.76 16.50
CA VAL A 331 2.70 -9.21 17.36
C VAL A 331 3.48 -10.33 18.05
N GLU A 332 2.80 -11.33 18.59
CA GLU A 332 3.43 -12.51 19.22
C GLU A 332 4.39 -13.20 18.23
N VAL A 333 3.90 -13.54 17.04
CA VAL A 333 4.68 -14.21 15.98
C VAL A 333 5.90 -13.40 15.56
N MET A 334 5.81 -12.06 15.52
CA MET A 334 6.93 -11.21 15.15
C MET A 334 7.91 -10.90 16.29
N SER A 335 7.50 -11.12 17.56
CA SER A 335 8.29 -10.76 18.75
C SER A 335 8.98 -11.96 19.41
N ALA A 336 8.54 -13.18 19.10
CA ALA A 336 9.03 -14.42 19.67
C ALA A 336 9.35 -15.45 18.58
N THR A 337 10.06 -16.52 18.97
CA THR A 337 10.28 -17.65 18.07
C THR A 337 8.96 -18.36 17.77
N ASP A 338 8.58 -18.44 16.50
CA ASP A 338 7.37 -19.12 16.05
C ASP A 338 7.68 -20.05 14.86
N PRO A 339 7.08 -21.26 14.78
CA PRO A 339 7.29 -22.16 13.64
C PRO A 339 6.96 -21.55 12.27
N CYS A 340 6.05 -20.58 12.21
CA CYS A 340 5.65 -19.96 10.95
C CYS A 340 6.52 -18.78 10.52
N LEU A 341 7.39 -18.24 11.39
CA LEU A 341 8.20 -17.06 11.08
C LEU A 341 9.64 -17.19 11.56
N SER A 342 10.59 -16.97 10.66
CA SER A 342 12.02 -16.90 10.98
C SER A 342 12.63 -15.58 10.51
N THR A 343 13.54 -15.04 11.32
CA THR A 343 14.32 -13.85 10.97
C THR A 343 15.52 -14.25 10.13
N LEU A 344 15.73 -13.52 9.03
CA LEU A 344 16.90 -13.65 8.16
C LEU A 344 17.90 -12.53 8.47
N ALA A 345 19.06 -12.54 7.79
CA ALA A 345 20.02 -11.44 7.91
C ALA A 345 19.42 -10.14 7.37
N ASP A 346 19.65 -9.03 8.08
CA ASP A 346 19.26 -7.70 7.63
C ASP A 346 19.84 -7.40 6.24
N VAL A 347 19.00 -6.86 5.36
CA VAL A 347 19.35 -6.57 3.98
C VAL A 347 19.78 -5.10 3.86
N PRO A 348 20.97 -4.80 3.31
CA PRO A 348 21.35 -3.43 3.00
C PRO A 348 20.39 -2.78 2.01
N VAL A 349 20.01 -1.53 2.27
CA VAL A 349 19.10 -0.74 1.44
C VAL A 349 19.78 0.57 1.06
N THR A 350 19.90 0.80 -0.25
CA THR A 350 20.43 2.07 -0.77
C THR A 350 19.35 3.15 -0.72
N SER A 351 19.67 4.31 -0.15
CA SER A 351 18.76 5.45 -0.11
C SER A 351 18.37 5.91 -1.52
N ALA A 352 17.10 6.29 -1.68
CA ALA A 352 16.55 6.86 -2.91
C ALA A 352 16.43 8.38 -2.76
N PRO A 353 17.07 9.19 -3.64
CA PRO A 353 17.04 10.63 -3.49
C PRO A 353 15.63 11.24 -3.49
N MET A 354 14.72 10.78 -4.37
CA MET A 354 13.37 11.37 -4.43
C MET A 354 12.51 10.96 -3.23
N ILE A 355 12.57 9.68 -2.83
CA ILE A 355 11.85 9.19 -1.64
C ILE A 355 12.38 9.85 -0.36
N SER A 356 13.70 10.01 -0.23
CA SER A 356 14.35 10.64 0.92
C SER A 356 13.93 12.12 1.06
N ASP A 357 14.07 12.91 0.00
CA ASP A 357 13.63 14.31 0.00
C ASP A 357 12.12 14.45 0.30
N LEU A 358 11.29 13.56 -0.25
CA LEU A 358 9.85 13.57 -0.02
C LEU A 358 9.52 13.26 1.45
N TRP A 359 10.21 12.29 2.03
CA TRP A 359 10.03 11.91 3.43
C TRP A 359 10.42 13.04 4.39
N ASP A 360 11.53 13.73 4.11
CA ASP A 360 11.96 14.90 4.88
C ASP A 360 10.89 15.99 4.89
N GLN A 361 10.25 16.24 3.74
CA GLN A 361 9.12 17.18 3.66
C GLN A 361 7.90 16.70 4.45
N ALA A 362 7.57 15.41 4.39
CA ALA A 362 6.48 14.84 5.16
C ALA A 362 6.73 14.94 6.68
N GLN A 363 7.97 14.74 7.13
CA GLN A 363 8.35 14.95 8.54
C GLN A 363 8.26 16.42 8.96
N GLN A 364 8.65 17.35 8.09
CA GLN A 364 8.48 18.78 8.35
C GLN A 364 7.00 19.17 8.44
N GLU A 365 6.15 18.64 7.57
CA GLU A 365 4.69 18.81 7.62
C GLU A 365 4.13 18.24 8.94
N TRP A 366 4.55 17.05 9.33
CA TRP A 366 4.16 16.45 10.60
C TRP A 366 4.56 17.30 11.81
N GLY A 367 5.78 17.84 11.82
CA GLY A 367 6.26 18.72 12.88
C GLY A 367 5.48 20.03 13.01
N ARG A 368 4.81 20.47 11.95
CA ARG A 368 4.01 21.71 11.88
C ARG A 368 2.50 21.47 11.98
N ARG A 369 2.04 20.25 12.24
CA ARG A 369 0.61 19.89 12.22
C ARG A 369 -0.29 20.67 13.21
N TRP A 370 0.30 21.34 14.19
CA TRP A 370 -0.40 22.11 15.22
C TRP A 370 -0.31 23.63 15.05
N SER A 371 0.41 24.11 14.02
CA SER A 371 0.53 25.52 13.65
C SER A 371 -0.33 25.81 12.44
#